data_AF-A0A959B446-F1
#
_entry.id   AF-A0A959B446-F1
#
_cell.length_a   1.000
_cell.length_b   1.000
_cell.length_c   1.000
_cell.angle_alpha   90.00
_cell.angle_beta   90.00
_cell.angle_gamma   90.00
#
_symmetry.space_group_name_H-M   'P 1'
#
loop_
_entity.id
_entity.type
_entity.pdbx_description
1 polymer ?
#
loop_
_entity_poly.entity_id
_entity_poly.type
_entity_poly.pdbx_seq_one_letter_code
_entity_poly.pdbx_strand_id
1 'polypeptide(L)'
;APGFGDRRKAMLEDIAILTGGTVISEEQGYKLENTKLEHLGVAEKVKVDKDNTTIVGGKGNAEQVTARVNQIKQQIENTTSDYDREKLQERMAKLSGGVAVLYVGAATEVEMKEKKDRVDDALHATRAAIEEGIVAGGGVALVRAIESLKGVKVINEDEKIGVEIVAKALEAPLRIIADNAGAEGSVVLQKVIEGKGAFGFNARTDVYEDLKAAGVIDPAKVTRIALENAASIAGMVLMTDCAISDKPKKEQPSMNGGGMYDEGMM
;
A
#
# COMPACT_ATOMS: atom_id res chain seq x y z
N ALA A 1 -4.15 -4.51 -20.55
CA ALA A 1 -4.73 -5.84 -20.31
C ALA A 1 -3.79 -6.63 -19.39
N PRO A 2 -4.30 -7.36 -18.38
CA PRO A 2 -3.45 -8.11 -17.47
C PRO A 2 -2.76 -9.27 -18.21
N GLY A 3 -1.48 -9.49 -17.91
CA GLY A 3 -0.68 -10.55 -18.51
C GLY A 3 -0.23 -10.31 -19.97
N PHE A 4 0.46 -11.30 -20.52
CA PHE A 4 1.00 -11.31 -21.88
C PHE A 4 0.72 -12.65 -22.56
N GLY A 5 0.76 -12.68 -23.90
CA GLY A 5 0.53 -13.90 -24.69
C GLY A 5 -0.81 -14.59 -24.37
N ASP A 6 -0.79 -15.91 -24.28
CA ASP A 6 -1.99 -16.72 -24.00
C ASP A 6 -2.59 -16.44 -22.62
N ARG A 7 -1.77 -16.01 -21.65
CA ARG A 7 -2.26 -15.62 -20.33
C ARG A 7 -3.18 -14.40 -20.41
N ARG A 8 -2.87 -13.45 -21.30
CA ARG A 8 -3.73 -12.29 -21.53
C ARG A 8 -5.10 -12.70 -22.03
N LYS A 9 -5.15 -13.61 -23.01
CA LYS A 9 -6.41 -14.14 -23.56
C LYS A 9 -7.21 -14.85 -22.48
N ALA A 10 -6.56 -15.72 -21.72
CA ALA A 10 -7.19 -16.47 -20.64
C ALA A 10 -7.72 -15.57 -19.51
N MET A 11 -7.00 -14.51 -19.14
CA MET A 11 -7.43 -13.55 -18.13
C MET A 11 -8.57 -12.63 -18.62
N LEU A 12 -8.58 -12.26 -19.90
CA LEU A 12 -9.70 -11.52 -20.48
C LEU A 12 -10.97 -12.36 -20.51
N GLU A 13 -10.85 -13.66 -20.80
CA GLU A 13 -11.95 -14.62 -20.72
C GLU A 13 -12.48 -14.73 -19.28
N ASP A 14 -11.58 -14.79 -18.28
CA ASP A 14 -11.97 -14.82 -16.87
C ASP A 14 -12.79 -13.57 -16.48
N ILE A 15 -12.37 -12.39 -16.96
CA ILE A 15 -13.08 -11.12 -16.72
C ILE A 15 -14.42 -11.08 -17.46
N ALA A 16 -14.47 -11.59 -18.69
CA ALA A 16 -15.69 -11.67 -19.48
C ALA A 16 -16.74 -12.56 -18.78
N ILE A 17 -16.35 -13.76 -18.34
CA ILE A 17 -17.22 -14.67 -17.58
C ILE A 17 -17.69 -14.01 -16.27
N LEU A 18 -16.80 -13.34 -15.54
CA LEU A 18 -17.14 -12.65 -14.29
C LEU A 18 -18.16 -11.53 -14.49
N THR A 19 -18.09 -10.82 -15.61
CA THR A 19 -18.94 -9.65 -15.91
C THR A 19 -20.13 -9.98 -16.81
N GLY A 20 -20.22 -11.22 -17.33
CA GLY A 20 -21.24 -11.62 -18.30
C GLY A 20 -21.01 -11.10 -19.72
N GLY A 21 -19.79 -10.64 -20.02
CA GLY A 21 -19.39 -10.19 -21.36
C GLY A 21 -18.84 -11.31 -22.22
N THR A 22 -18.53 -10.98 -23.47
CA THR A 22 -17.84 -11.87 -24.43
C THR A 22 -16.53 -11.22 -24.88
N VAL A 23 -15.45 -11.98 -24.92
CA VAL A 23 -14.16 -11.46 -25.40
C VAL A 23 -14.22 -11.23 -26.91
N ILE A 24 -14.12 -9.97 -27.33
CA ILE A 24 -14.06 -9.61 -28.75
C ILE A 24 -12.65 -9.86 -29.27
N SER A 25 -12.49 -10.89 -30.09
CA SER A 25 -11.21 -11.23 -30.74
C SER A 25 -11.41 -11.70 -32.17
N GLU A 26 -10.46 -11.35 -33.04
CA GLU A 26 -10.49 -11.76 -34.46
C GLU A 26 -10.39 -13.28 -34.63
N GLU A 27 -9.71 -13.97 -33.72
CA GLU A 27 -9.59 -15.44 -33.69
C GLU A 27 -10.94 -16.13 -33.47
N GLN A 28 -11.86 -15.50 -32.74
CA GLN A 28 -13.23 -15.98 -32.53
C GLN A 28 -14.21 -15.45 -33.59
N GLY A 29 -13.72 -14.74 -34.61
CA GLY A 29 -14.54 -14.19 -35.69
C GLY A 29 -15.32 -12.92 -35.32
N TYR A 30 -15.06 -12.34 -34.15
CA TYR A 30 -15.69 -11.09 -33.74
C TYR A 30 -14.88 -9.89 -34.24
N LYS A 31 -15.60 -8.86 -34.71
CA LYS A 31 -15.05 -7.55 -35.07
C LYS A 31 -15.67 -6.47 -34.19
N LEU A 32 -14.89 -5.43 -33.87
CA LEU A 32 -15.36 -4.27 -33.10
C LEU A 32 -16.61 -3.64 -33.74
N GLU A 33 -16.63 -3.57 -35.07
CA GLU A 33 -17.74 -3.03 -35.88
C GLU A 33 -19.08 -3.75 -35.65
N ASN A 34 -19.03 -5.06 -35.37
CA ASN A 34 -20.22 -5.90 -35.18
C ASN A 34 -20.55 -6.13 -33.70
N THR A 35 -19.91 -5.39 -32.79
CA THR A 35 -20.10 -5.57 -31.35
C THR A 35 -21.43 -4.95 -30.89
N LYS A 36 -22.20 -5.74 -30.15
CA LYS A 36 -23.49 -5.33 -29.59
C LYS A 36 -23.39 -5.14 -28.09
N LEU A 37 -24.38 -4.46 -27.50
CA LEU A 37 -24.46 -4.26 -26.05
C LEU A 37 -24.48 -5.58 -25.26
N GLU A 38 -25.04 -6.65 -25.83
CA GLU A 38 -25.05 -8.00 -25.23
C GLU A 38 -23.66 -8.62 -25.06
N HIS A 39 -22.66 -8.16 -25.83
CA HIS A 39 -21.28 -8.64 -25.68
C HIS A 39 -20.50 -7.90 -24.58
N LEU A 40 -21.01 -6.76 -24.10
CA LEU A 40 -20.33 -5.95 -23.10
C LEU A 40 -20.65 -6.46 -21.69
N GLY A 41 -19.60 -6.66 -20.89
CA GLY A 41 -19.75 -7.06 -19.50
C GLY A 41 -20.32 -5.94 -18.63
N VAL A 42 -21.04 -6.30 -17.57
CA VAL A 42 -21.65 -5.38 -16.61
C VAL A 42 -21.10 -5.65 -15.20
N ALA A 43 -20.80 -4.58 -14.48
CA ALA A 43 -20.39 -4.61 -13.09
C ALA A 43 -21.04 -3.46 -12.31
N GLU A 44 -21.21 -3.64 -11.01
CA GLU A 44 -21.80 -2.61 -10.13
C GLU A 44 -20.87 -1.41 -9.96
N LYS A 45 -19.57 -1.65 -9.77
CA LYS A 45 -18.58 -0.59 -9.62
C LYS A 45 -17.21 -1.04 -10.12
N VAL A 46 -16.51 -0.15 -10.82
CA VAL A 46 -15.12 -0.35 -11.22
C VAL A 46 -14.28 0.78 -10.62
N LYS A 47 -13.23 0.42 -9.88
CA LYS A 47 -12.25 1.37 -9.33
C LYS A 47 -10.92 1.14 -10.01
N VAL A 48 -10.32 2.20 -10.54
CA VAL A 48 -9.01 2.17 -11.18
C VAL A 48 -8.08 3.09 -10.38
N ASP A 49 -6.94 2.56 -9.95
CA ASP A 49 -5.84 3.33 -9.40
C ASP A 49 -4.60 3.22 -10.30
N LYS A 50 -3.46 3.78 -9.88
CA LYS A 50 -2.24 3.83 -10.70
C LYS A 50 -1.74 2.43 -11.10
N ASP A 51 -1.87 1.46 -10.19
CA ASP A 51 -1.22 0.15 -10.30
C ASP A 51 -2.24 -1.01 -10.39
N ASN A 52 -3.50 -0.78 -10.01
CA ASN A 52 -4.54 -1.80 -9.89
C ASN A 52 -5.88 -1.37 -10.50
N THR A 53 -6.68 -2.38 -10.87
CA THR A 53 -8.07 -2.23 -11.30
C THR A 53 -8.91 -3.24 -10.54
N THR A 54 -9.95 -2.77 -9.85
CA THR A 54 -10.88 -3.60 -9.07
C THR A 54 -12.27 -3.54 -9.66
N ILE A 55 -12.83 -4.69 -9.99
CA ILE A 55 -14.21 -4.86 -10.50
C ILE A 55 -15.05 -5.45 -9.38
N VAL A 56 -16.11 -4.75 -8.98
CA VAL A 56 -16.99 -5.13 -7.87
C VAL A 56 -18.39 -5.44 -8.42
N GLY A 57 -18.97 -6.54 -7.96
CA GLY A 57 -20.35 -6.92 -8.30
C GLY A 57 -20.55 -7.21 -9.78
N GLY A 58 -19.68 -8.02 -10.39
CA GLY A 58 -19.85 -8.50 -11.76
C GLY A 58 -21.19 -9.23 -11.94
N LYS A 59 -21.88 -9.01 -13.06
CA LYS A 59 -23.20 -9.58 -13.36
C LYS A 59 -23.12 -10.86 -14.20
N GLY A 60 -21.97 -11.55 -14.17
CA GLY A 60 -21.80 -12.86 -14.79
C GLY A 60 -22.65 -13.95 -14.15
N ASN A 61 -22.88 -15.04 -14.90
CA ASN A 61 -23.60 -16.20 -14.38
C ASN A 61 -22.71 -16.95 -13.37
N ALA A 62 -23.20 -17.12 -12.15
CA ALA A 62 -22.49 -17.82 -11.08
C ALA A 62 -22.08 -19.25 -11.47
N GLU A 63 -22.91 -19.98 -12.22
CA GLU A 63 -22.60 -21.33 -12.69
C GLU A 63 -21.40 -21.33 -13.65
N GLN A 64 -21.32 -20.32 -14.54
CA GLN A 64 -20.20 -20.17 -15.47
C GLN A 64 -18.91 -19.81 -14.74
N VAL A 65 -18.99 -18.98 -13.69
CA VAL A 65 -17.84 -18.67 -12.83
C VAL A 65 -17.37 -19.94 -12.09
N THR A 66 -18.28 -20.72 -11.51
CA THR A 66 -17.93 -21.99 -10.85
C THR A 66 -17.34 -23.00 -11.84
N ALA A 67 -17.92 -23.13 -13.03
CA ALA A 67 -17.38 -23.97 -14.08
C ALA A 67 -15.97 -23.54 -14.47
N ARG A 68 -15.72 -22.23 -14.58
CA ARG A 68 -14.40 -21.69 -14.89
C ARG A 68 -13.38 -21.96 -13.79
N VAL A 69 -13.76 -21.81 -12.52
CA VAL A 69 -12.90 -22.17 -11.38
C VAL A 69 -12.52 -23.66 -11.42
N ASN A 70 -13.48 -24.54 -11.72
CA ASN A 70 -13.23 -25.97 -11.83
C ASN A 70 -12.30 -26.32 -13.01
N GLN A 71 -12.44 -25.64 -14.15
CA GLN A 71 -11.51 -25.79 -15.28
C GLN A 71 -10.08 -25.44 -14.88
N ILE A 72 -9.89 -24.31 -14.20
CA ILE A 72 -8.56 -23.88 -13.74
C ILE A 72 -8.01 -24.86 -12.71
N LYS A 73 -8.85 -25.40 -11.82
CA LYS A 73 -8.44 -26.43 -10.85
C LYS A 73 -7.91 -27.69 -11.53
N GLN A 74 -8.57 -28.18 -12.57
CA GLN A 74 -8.08 -29.32 -13.36
C GLN A 74 -6.75 -28.99 -14.08
N GLN A 75 -6.57 -27.76 -14.57
CA GLN A 75 -5.31 -27.32 -15.18
C GLN A 75 -4.15 -27.29 -14.17
N ILE A 76 -4.42 -26.93 -12.91
CA ILE A 76 -3.46 -26.95 -11.80
C ILE A 76 -2.99 -28.39 -11.50
N GLU A 77 -3.91 -29.36 -11.53
CA GLU A 77 -3.59 -30.77 -11.27
C GLU A 77 -2.78 -31.41 -12.40
N ASN A 78 -3.03 -30.99 -13.65
CA ASN A 78 -2.38 -31.55 -14.83
C ASN A 78 -1.05 -30.86 -15.21
N THR A 79 -0.71 -29.72 -14.60
CA THR A 79 0.54 -29.02 -14.91
C THR A 79 1.73 -29.57 -14.13
N THR A 80 2.82 -29.83 -14.84
CA THR A 80 4.12 -30.24 -14.29
C THR A 80 5.03 -29.05 -13.99
N SER A 81 4.65 -27.85 -14.42
CA SER A 81 5.41 -26.61 -14.25
C SER A 81 4.96 -25.90 -12.97
N ASP A 82 5.90 -25.68 -12.04
CA ASP A 82 5.64 -24.95 -10.79
C ASP A 82 5.25 -23.49 -11.05
N TYR A 83 5.86 -22.87 -12.06
CA TYR A 83 5.51 -21.52 -12.50
C TYR A 83 4.05 -21.43 -12.95
N ASP A 84 3.60 -22.36 -13.80
CA ASP A 84 2.23 -22.36 -14.29
C ASP A 84 1.23 -22.68 -13.17
N ARG A 85 1.62 -23.57 -12.25
CA ARG A 85 0.81 -23.90 -11.07
C ARG A 85 0.53 -22.65 -10.23
N GLU A 86 1.57 -21.89 -9.90
CA GLU A 86 1.46 -20.63 -9.14
C GLU A 86 0.54 -19.63 -9.86
N LYS A 87 0.73 -19.45 -11.17
CA LYS A 87 -0.05 -18.48 -11.95
C LYS A 87 -1.51 -18.88 -12.17
N LEU A 88 -1.79 -20.18 -12.26
CA LEU A 88 -3.17 -20.68 -12.27
C LEU A 88 -3.83 -20.54 -10.90
N GLN A 89 -3.10 -20.77 -9.81
CA GLN A 89 -3.58 -20.54 -8.45
C GLN A 89 -3.94 -19.06 -8.21
N GLU A 90 -3.09 -18.12 -8.65
CA GLU A 90 -3.40 -16.68 -8.58
C GLU A 90 -4.71 -16.32 -9.31
N ARG A 91 -4.91 -16.88 -10.52
CA ARG A 91 -6.13 -16.65 -11.30
C ARG A 91 -7.36 -17.25 -10.61
N MET A 92 -7.25 -18.49 -10.15
CA MET A 92 -8.31 -19.18 -9.43
C MET A 92 -8.70 -18.43 -8.15
N ALA A 93 -7.71 -17.93 -7.40
CA ALA A 93 -7.93 -17.16 -6.18
C ALA A 93 -8.69 -15.85 -6.46
N LYS A 94 -8.38 -15.16 -7.57
CA LYS A 94 -9.10 -13.94 -7.97
C LYS A 94 -10.56 -14.21 -8.38
N LEU A 95 -10.83 -15.35 -9.00
CA LEU A 95 -12.20 -15.73 -9.39
C LEU A 95 -13.03 -16.26 -8.21
N SER A 96 -12.43 -17.03 -7.32
CA SER A 96 -13.12 -17.66 -6.18
C SER A 96 -13.18 -16.77 -4.94
N GLY A 97 -12.19 -15.90 -4.73
CA GLY A 97 -12.09 -15.03 -3.55
C GLY A 97 -13.08 -13.86 -3.57
N GLY A 98 -13.58 -13.48 -4.76
CA GLY A 98 -14.54 -12.39 -4.92
C GLY A 98 -14.03 -11.04 -4.40
N VAL A 99 -14.96 -10.13 -4.10
CA VAL A 99 -14.66 -8.81 -3.52
C VAL A 99 -15.59 -8.56 -2.34
N ALA A 100 -15.02 -8.33 -1.16
CA ALA A 100 -15.77 -7.88 0.01
C ALA A 100 -15.91 -6.35 0.01
N VAL A 101 -17.13 -5.86 0.23
CA VAL A 101 -17.43 -4.43 0.32
C VAL A 101 -17.78 -4.08 1.76
N LEU A 102 -17.10 -3.07 2.32
CA LEU A 102 -17.35 -2.56 3.66
C LEU A 102 -18.17 -1.26 3.55
N TYR A 103 -19.36 -1.25 4.15
CA TYR A 103 -20.20 -0.05 4.24
C TYR A 103 -19.96 0.64 5.58
N VAL A 104 -19.47 1.88 5.53
CA VAL A 104 -19.19 2.70 6.74
C VAL A 104 -20.26 3.78 6.87
N GLY A 105 -21.00 3.76 7.98
CA GLY A 105 -22.04 4.74 8.29
C GLY A 105 -21.62 5.72 9.38
N ALA A 106 -22.15 6.95 9.30
CA ALA A 106 -22.02 7.97 10.35
C ALA A 106 -23.23 8.90 10.39
N ALA A 107 -23.32 9.73 11.44
CA ALA A 107 -24.45 10.65 11.62
C ALA A 107 -24.36 11.89 10.72
N THR A 108 -23.14 12.31 10.37
CA THR A 108 -22.88 13.44 9.46
C THR A 108 -21.93 13.04 8.32
N GLU A 109 -21.94 13.80 7.22
CA GLU A 109 -21.07 13.54 6.08
C GLU A 109 -19.57 13.67 6.44
N VAL A 110 -19.24 14.62 7.32
CA VAL A 110 -17.87 14.86 7.77
C VAL A 110 -17.36 13.67 8.59
N GLU A 111 -18.17 13.17 9.53
CA GLU A 111 -17.84 11.98 10.30
C GLU A 111 -17.77 10.72 9.43
N MET A 112 -18.62 10.63 8.40
CA MET A 112 -18.59 9.49 7.48
C MET A 112 -17.25 9.45 6.72
N LYS A 113 -16.77 10.60 6.25
CA LYS A 113 -15.46 10.72 5.60
C LYS A 113 -14.33 10.33 6.55
N GLU A 114 -14.31 10.88 7.76
CA GLU A 114 -13.29 10.57 8.77
C GLU A 114 -13.29 9.08 9.16
N LYS A 115 -14.46 8.50 9.45
CA LYS A 115 -14.56 7.07 9.78
C LYS A 115 -14.15 6.19 8.62
N LYS A 116 -14.52 6.57 7.40
CA LYS A 116 -14.12 5.84 6.20
C LYS A 116 -12.59 5.83 6.07
N ASP A 117 -11.95 6.99 6.19
CA ASP A 117 -10.49 7.10 6.11
C ASP A 117 -9.83 6.25 7.21
N ARG A 118 -10.37 6.27 8.44
CA ARG A 118 -9.91 5.43 9.55
C ARG A 118 -10.06 3.93 9.30
N VAL A 119 -11.16 3.51 8.66
CA VAL A 119 -11.40 2.11 8.28
C VAL A 119 -10.46 1.69 7.16
N ASP A 120 -10.23 2.58 6.18
CA ASP A 120 -9.27 2.35 5.11
C ASP A 120 -7.85 2.18 5.71
N ASP A 121 -7.43 3.03 6.64
CA ASP A 121 -6.15 2.90 7.35
C ASP A 121 -6.04 1.57 8.11
N ALA A 122 -7.09 1.21 8.88
CA ALA A 122 -7.12 -0.04 9.63
C ALA A 122 -7.03 -1.27 8.72
N LEU A 123 -7.68 -1.23 7.54
CA LEU A 123 -7.63 -2.31 6.56
C LEU A 123 -6.21 -2.49 6.00
N HIS A 124 -5.54 -1.40 5.63
CA HIS A 124 -4.17 -1.46 5.10
C HIS A 124 -3.18 -1.91 6.18
N ALA A 125 -3.29 -1.40 7.41
CA ALA A 125 -2.44 -1.81 8.53
C ALA A 125 -2.61 -3.30 8.84
N THR A 126 -3.84 -3.81 8.86
CA THR A 126 -4.12 -5.23 9.12
C THR A 126 -3.56 -6.12 8.00
N ARG A 127 -3.70 -5.72 6.73
CA ARG A 127 -3.09 -6.45 5.60
C ARG A 127 -1.57 -6.50 5.73
N ALA A 128 -0.93 -5.37 6.01
CA ALA A 128 0.52 -5.30 6.22
C ALA A 128 0.97 -6.18 7.40
N ALA A 129 0.19 -6.24 8.47
CA ALA A 129 0.46 -7.08 9.63
C ALA A 129 0.32 -8.59 9.34
N ILE A 130 -0.63 -8.98 8.48
CA ILE A 130 -0.78 -10.37 8.06
C ILE A 130 0.39 -10.82 7.17
N GLU A 131 0.90 -9.92 6.32
CA GLU A 131 1.97 -10.24 5.37
C GLU A 131 3.34 -10.46 6.03
N GLU A 132 3.77 -9.55 6.91
CA GLU A 132 5.12 -9.59 7.52
C GLU A 132 5.11 -9.71 9.05
N GLY A 133 3.93 -9.84 9.67
CA GLY A 133 3.79 -9.92 11.12
C GLY A 133 3.77 -8.56 11.82
N ILE A 134 3.90 -8.60 13.15
CA ILE A 134 3.80 -7.43 14.04
C ILE A 134 5.03 -7.29 14.95
N VAL A 135 5.38 -6.05 15.24
CA VAL A 135 6.46 -5.67 16.16
C VAL A 135 5.93 -4.79 17.30
N ALA A 136 6.73 -4.60 18.36
CA ALA A 136 6.37 -3.67 19.42
C ALA A 136 6.38 -2.24 18.87
N GLY A 137 5.27 -1.52 19.04
CA GLY A 137 5.11 -0.19 18.46
C GLY A 137 5.83 0.90 19.26
N GLY A 138 5.43 2.16 19.04
CA GLY A 138 5.95 3.30 19.80
C GLY A 138 7.45 3.55 19.60
N GLY A 139 8.01 3.11 18.48
CA GLY A 139 9.45 3.21 18.19
C GLY A 139 10.33 2.22 18.94
N VAL A 140 9.77 1.34 19.79
CA VAL A 140 10.56 0.36 20.56
C VAL A 140 11.24 -0.64 19.64
N ALA A 141 10.57 -1.12 18.59
CA ALA A 141 11.17 -2.04 17.62
C ALA A 141 12.47 -1.49 17.00
N LEU A 142 12.51 -0.18 16.70
CA LEU A 142 13.70 0.48 16.14
C LEU A 142 14.84 0.52 17.15
N VAL A 143 14.54 0.88 18.40
CA VAL A 143 15.53 0.87 19.50
C VAL A 143 16.09 -0.53 19.74
N ARG A 144 15.25 -1.57 19.69
CA ARG A 144 15.71 -2.97 19.83
C ARG A 144 16.60 -3.41 18.67
N ALA A 145 16.37 -2.89 17.46
CA ALA A 145 17.18 -3.20 16.30
C ALA A 145 18.60 -2.62 16.39
N ILE A 146 18.86 -1.58 17.20
CA ILE A 146 20.19 -0.97 17.37
C ILE A 146 21.23 -2.01 17.81
N GLU A 147 20.88 -2.98 18.66
CA GLU A 147 21.81 -4.00 19.11
C GLU A 147 22.38 -4.83 17.95
N SER A 148 21.60 -5.04 16.89
CA SER A 148 22.05 -5.76 15.70
C SER A 148 23.12 -5.01 14.90
N LEU A 149 23.21 -3.69 15.06
CA LEU A 149 24.21 -2.85 14.38
C LEU A 149 25.63 -3.08 14.92
N LYS A 150 25.78 -3.55 16.17
CA LYS A 150 27.10 -3.85 16.76
C LYS A 150 27.85 -4.97 16.02
N GLY A 151 27.13 -5.83 15.30
CA GLY A 151 27.71 -6.93 14.52
C GLY A 151 28.07 -6.57 13.07
N VAL A 152 27.79 -5.33 12.64
CA VAL A 152 28.05 -4.90 11.26
C VAL A 152 29.55 -4.76 11.05
N LYS A 153 30.09 -5.48 10.06
CA LYS A 153 31.49 -5.36 9.65
C LYS A 153 31.65 -4.11 8.80
N VAL A 154 32.60 -3.27 9.17
CA VAL A 154 32.95 -2.03 8.46
C VAL A 154 34.34 -2.16 7.82
N ILE A 155 34.52 -1.52 6.68
CA ILE A 155 35.76 -1.56 5.89
C ILE A 155 36.70 -0.41 6.30
N ASN A 156 36.16 0.73 6.74
CA ASN A 156 36.91 1.91 7.15
C ASN A 156 36.18 2.70 8.26
N GLU A 157 36.80 3.77 8.78
CA GLU A 157 36.20 4.61 9.83
C GLU A 157 34.98 5.41 9.33
N ASP A 158 34.89 5.75 8.04
CA ASP A 158 33.74 6.49 7.49
C ASP A 158 32.46 5.63 7.52
N GLU A 159 32.57 4.35 7.18
CA GLU A 159 31.46 3.40 7.30
C GLU A 159 31.04 3.21 8.76
N LYS A 160 31.98 3.21 9.69
CA LYS A 160 31.69 3.16 11.14
C LYS A 160 30.88 4.37 11.60
N ILE A 161 31.26 5.57 11.16
CA ILE A 161 30.47 6.79 11.41
C ILE A 161 29.07 6.64 10.80
N GLY A 162 28.96 6.07 9.60
CA GLY A 162 27.67 5.77 8.96
C GLY A 162 26.78 4.86 9.82
N VAL A 163 27.34 3.79 10.39
CA VAL A 163 26.62 2.89 11.31
C VAL A 163 26.16 3.64 12.57
N GLU A 164 27.01 4.50 13.15
CA GLU A 164 26.67 5.32 14.32
C GLU A 164 25.54 6.32 14.02
N ILE A 165 25.53 6.92 12.82
CA ILE A 165 24.44 7.81 12.37
C ILE A 165 23.11 7.05 12.32
N VAL A 166 23.10 5.85 11.74
CA VAL A 166 21.89 5.02 11.68
C VAL A 166 21.44 4.63 13.09
N ALA A 167 22.36 4.19 13.96
CA ALA A 167 22.04 3.84 15.35
C ALA A 167 21.34 4.99 16.08
N LYS A 168 21.89 6.21 15.96
CA LYS A 168 21.29 7.42 16.56
C LYS A 168 19.94 7.78 15.94
N ALA A 169 19.77 7.59 14.63
CA ALA A 169 18.51 7.87 13.94
C ALA A 169 17.38 6.93 14.39
N LEU A 170 17.68 5.67 14.71
CA LEU A 170 16.70 4.68 15.18
C LEU A 170 16.10 5.04 16.55
N GLU A 171 16.81 5.83 17.37
CA GLU A 171 16.31 6.32 18.67
C GLU A 171 15.30 7.47 18.53
N ALA A 172 15.39 8.23 17.44
CA ALA A 172 14.67 9.48 17.27
C ALA A 172 13.13 9.33 17.32
N PRO A 173 12.51 8.31 16.68
CA PRO A 173 11.06 8.17 16.70
C PRO A 173 10.49 8.00 18.12
N LEU A 174 11.12 7.19 18.96
CA LEU A 174 10.69 6.98 20.34
C LEU A 174 10.83 8.26 21.17
N ARG A 175 11.94 8.99 21.00
CA ARG A 175 12.17 10.26 21.71
C ARG A 175 11.13 11.31 21.32
N ILE A 176 10.87 11.48 20.03
CA ILE A 176 9.87 12.44 19.54
C ILE A 176 8.47 12.10 20.08
N ILE A 177 8.11 10.82 20.10
CA ILE A 177 6.82 10.39 20.68
C ILE A 177 6.73 10.74 22.17
N ALA A 178 7.80 10.48 22.94
CA ALA A 178 7.85 10.81 24.36
C ALA A 178 7.81 12.32 24.62
N ASP A 179 8.60 13.10 23.88
CA ASP A 179 8.65 14.56 24.01
C ASP A 179 7.28 15.20 23.67
N ASN A 180 6.61 14.71 22.62
CA ASN A 180 5.26 15.16 22.26
C ASN A 180 4.20 14.77 23.30
N ALA A 181 4.44 13.72 24.10
CA ALA A 181 3.59 13.33 25.21
C ALA A 181 3.88 14.12 26.50
N GLY A 182 4.89 15.02 26.48
CA GLY A 182 5.29 15.80 27.64
C GLY A 182 6.26 15.09 28.59
N ALA A 183 6.71 13.89 28.24
CA ALA A 183 7.77 13.16 28.95
C ALA A 183 9.15 13.54 28.41
N GLU A 184 10.22 13.33 29.20
CA GLU A 184 11.58 13.59 28.74
C GLU A 184 12.11 12.41 27.91
N GLY A 185 12.18 12.57 26.59
CA GLY A 185 12.52 11.50 25.66
C GLY A 185 13.85 10.81 25.92
N SER A 186 14.85 11.53 26.45
CA SER A 186 16.14 10.94 26.84
C SER A 186 16.00 9.94 28.01
N VAL A 187 15.20 10.28 29.01
CA VAL A 187 14.93 9.42 30.17
C VAL A 187 14.09 8.22 29.76
N VAL A 188 13.11 8.44 28.89
CA VAL A 188 12.28 7.37 28.33
C VAL A 188 13.12 6.39 27.52
N LEU A 189 13.95 6.89 26.61
CA LEU A 189 14.84 6.07 25.80
C LEU A 189 15.76 5.21 26.68
N GLN A 190 16.41 5.81 27.68
CA GLN A 190 17.33 5.09 28.57
C GLN A 190 16.64 3.91 29.28
N LYS A 191 15.46 4.15 29.87
CA LYS A 191 14.66 3.10 30.50
C LYS A 191 14.22 2.01 29.53
N VAL A 192 13.86 2.39 28.30
CA VAL A 192 13.49 1.43 27.27
C VAL A 192 14.70 0.58 26.88
N ILE A 193 15.89 1.17 26.69
CA ILE A 193 17.14 0.43 26.37
C ILE A 193 17.48 -0.60 27.46
N GLU A 194 17.30 -0.25 28.73
CA GLU A 194 17.54 -1.16 29.87
C GLU A 194 16.57 -2.35 29.91
N GLY A 195 15.38 -2.18 29.34
CA GLY A 195 14.38 -3.23 29.20
C GLY A 195 14.66 -4.22 28.06
N LYS A 196 13.85 -5.28 27.98
CA LYS A 196 13.96 -6.34 26.96
C LYS A 196 12.63 -6.61 26.28
N GLY A 197 12.70 -7.19 25.09
CA GLY A 197 11.51 -7.58 24.32
C GLY A 197 10.59 -6.39 24.05
N ALA A 198 9.30 -6.57 24.34
CA ALA A 198 8.25 -5.59 24.10
C ALA A 198 8.07 -4.56 25.22
N PHE A 199 8.92 -4.58 26.27
CA PHE A 199 8.92 -3.54 27.29
C PHE A 199 9.18 -2.16 26.64
N GLY A 200 8.29 -1.22 26.90
CA GLY A 200 8.30 0.10 26.27
C GLY A 200 7.52 1.13 27.08
N PHE A 201 7.50 2.36 26.57
CA PHE A 201 6.74 3.46 27.13
C PHE A 201 5.46 3.67 26.33
N ASN A 202 4.30 3.53 26.98
CA ASN A 202 3.02 3.79 26.36
C ASN A 202 2.64 5.27 26.55
N ALA A 203 2.89 6.08 25.52
CA ALA A 203 2.59 7.51 25.54
C ALA A 203 1.10 7.85 25.68
N ARG A 204 0.18 6.89 25.45
CA ARG A 204 -1.27 7.11 25.63
C ARG A 204 -1.66 7.10 27.12
N THR A 205 -1.00 6.27 27.92
CA THR A 205 -1.31 6.03 29.33
C THR A 205 -0.22 6.53 30.27
N ASP A 206 0.90 7.02 29.74
CA ASP A 206 2.05 7.55 30.46
C ASP A 206 2.69 6.53 31.44
N VAL A 207 2.72 5.26 31.05
CA VAL A 207 3.29 4.16 31.85
C VAL A 207 4.25 3.28 31.04
N TYR A 208 5.18 2.63 31.76
CA TYR A 208 6.05 1.61 31.18
C TYR A 208 5.42 0.23 31.32
N GLU A 209 5.23 -0.47 30.22
CA GLU A 209 4.55 -1.76 30.18
C GLU A 209 5.00 -2.59 28.97
N ASP A 210 4.47 -3.81 28.85
CA ASP A 210 4.62 -4.60 27.62
C ASP A 210 3.67 -4.03 26.55
N LEU A 211 4.26 -3.38 25.54
CA LEU A 211 3.48 -2.70 24.50
C LEU A 211 2.66 -3.66 23.63
N LYS A 212 3.12 -4.91 23.46
CA LYS A 212 2.33 -5.91 22.73
C LYS A 212 1.10 -6.31 23.53
N ALA A 213 1.25 -6.52 24.83
CA ALA A 213 0.13 -6.82 25.72
C ALA A 213 -0.85 -5.64 25.84
N ALA A 214 -0.35 -4.40 25.83
CA ALA A 214 -1.15 -3.17 25.85
C ALA A 214 -1.83 -2.85 24.51
N GLY A 215 -1.56 -3.61 23.44
CA GLY A 215 -2.13 -3.39 22.11
C GLY A 215 -1.48 -2.25 21.31
N VAL A 216 -0.31 -1.78 21.73
CA VAL A 216 0.52 -0.80 21.00
C VAL A 216 1.49 -1.57 20.10
N ILE A 217 0.98 -1.92 18.92
CA ILE A 217 1.67 -2.76 17.93
C ILE A 217 1.76 -2.05 16.59
N ASP A 218 2.87 -2.25 15.89
CA ASP A 218 3.07 -1.76 14.53
C ASP A 218 3.25 -2.96 13.58
N PRO A 219 2.69 -2.91 12.36
CA PRO A 219 3.01 -3.90 11.33
C PRO A 219 4.50 -3.87 10.98
N ALA A 220 5.16 -5.03 10.96
CA ALA A 220 6.61 -5.12 10.70
C ALA A 220 7.00 -4.49 9.35
N LYS A 221 6.15 -4.71 8.34
CA LYS A 221 6.29 -4.14 6.99
C LYS A 221 6.36 -2.61 7.02
N VAL A 222 5.56 -1.96 7.85
CA VAL A 222 5.53 -0.48 7.94
C VAL A 222 6.85 0.04 8.50
N THR A 223 7.31 -0.52 9.62
CA THR A 223 8.57 -0.11 10.26
C THR A 223 9.77 -0.34 9.34
N ARG A 224 9.82 -1.48 8.64
CA ARG A 224 10.91 -1.83 7.71
C ARG A 224 10.93 -0.89 6.50
N ILE A 225 9.81 -0.73 5.80
CA ILE A 225 9.72 0.10 4.60
C ILE A 225 9.98 1.57 4.94
N ALA A 226 9.51 2.05 6.10
CA ALA A 226 9.79 3.40 6.55
C ALA A 226 11.31 3.65 6.69
N LEU A 227 12.03 2.72 7.32
CA LEU A 227 13.48 2.82 7.49
C LEU A 227 14.23 2.72 6.15
N GLU A 228 13.88 1.76 5.30
CA GLU A 228 14.50 1.56 3.98
C GLU A 228 14.35 2.79 3.08
N ASN A 229 13.13 3.34 2.99
CA ASN A 229 12.86 4.53 2.19
C ASN A 229 13.56 5.78 2.75
N ALA A 230 13.56 5.94 4.08
CA ALA A 230 14.26 7.06 4.72
C ALA A 230 15.77 7.00 4.46
N ALA A 231 16.38 5.81 4.59
CA ALA A 231 17.80 5.59 4.29
C ALA A 231 18.11 5.84 2.81
N SER A 232 17.23 5.40 1.90
CA SER A 232 17.39 5.62 0.46
C SER A 232 17.41 7.12 0.10
N ILE A 233 16.47 7.90 0.64
CA ILE A 233 16.41 9.35 0.41
C ILE A 233 17.61 10.04 1.08
N ALA A 234 17.96 9.68 2.32
CA ALA A 234 19.10 10.24 3.02
C ALA A 234 20.41 10.02 2.25
N GLY A 235 20.62 8.80 1.74
CA GLY A 235 21.77 8.49 0.89
C GLY A 235 21.81 9.33 -0.38
N MET A 236 20.68 9.47 -1.07
CA MET A 236 20.58 10.33 -2.26
C MET A 236 20.94 11.79 -1.94
N VAL A 237 20.38 12.35 -0.85
CA VAL A 237 20.61 13.74 -0.45
C VAL A 237 22.07 13.97 -0.05
N LEU A 238 22.65 13.06 0.75
CA LEU A 238 24.05 13.18 1.20
C LEU A 238 25.07 13.08 0.06
N MET A 239 24.75 12.36 -1.02
CA MET A 239 25.58 12.26 -2.22
C MET A 239 25.30 13.36 -3.26
N THR A 240 24.34 14.25 -3.01
CA THR A 240 23.97 15.32 -3.95
C THR A 240 24.85 16.55 -3.72
N ASP A 241 25.82 16.76 -4.61
CA ASP A 241 26.70 17.95 -4.56
C ASP A 241 26.05 19.23 -5.10
N CYS A 242 25.07 19.11 -6.02
CA CYS A 242 24.47 20.25 -6.69
C CYS A 242 22.97 20.04 -6.93
N ALA A 243 22.16 21.05 -6.61
CA ALA A 243 20.75 21.11 -6.91
C ALA A 243 20.47 22.32 -7.82
N ILE A 244 19.83 22.07 -8.97
CA ILE A 244 19.42 23.11 -9.92
C ILE A 244 17.92 23.34 -9.75
N SER A 245 17.51 24.59 -9.60
CA SER A 245 16.10 24.97 -9.53
C SER A 245 15.80 26.10 -10.51
N ASP A 246 14.55 26.15 -10.99
CA ASP A 246 14.06 27.27 -11.77
C ASP A 246 14.09 28.55 -10.94
N LYS A 247 14.41 29.67 -11.60
CA LYS A 247 14.30 30.98 -10.94
C LYS A 247 12.85 31.21 -10.53
N PRO A 248 12.60 31.82 -9.34
CA PRO A 248 11.26 32.20 -8.95
C PRO A 248 10.65 33.07 -10.06
N LYS A 249 9.48 32.66 -10.55
CA LYS A 249 8.74 33.47 -11.53
C LYS A 249 8.44 34.80 -10.85
N LYS A 250 8.79 35.92 -11.50
CA LYS A 250 8.28 37.22 -11.06
C LYS A 250 6.77 37.14 -11.18
N GLU A 251 6.07 37.29 -10.06
CA GLU A 251 4.63 37.54 -10.08
C GLU A 251 4.41 38.75 -10.98
N GLN A 252 3.85 38.53 -12.17
CA GLN A 252 3.28 39.64 -12.91
C GLN A 252 2.13 40.14 -12.04
N PRO A 253 2.08 41.45 -11.71
CA PRO A 253 0.95 41.98 -10.98
C PRO A 253 -0.30 41.55 -11.72
N SER A 254 -1.14 40.76 -11.05
CA SER A 254 -2.44 40.40 -11.57
C SER A 254 -3.13 41.70 -11.94
N MET A 255 -3.39 41.90 -13.24
CA MET A 255 -4.24 42.99 -13.71
C MET A 255 -5.67 42.69 -13.24
N ASN A 256 -5.92 42.91 -11.96
CA ASN A 256 -7.25 43.14 -11.45
C ASN A 256 -7.54 44.63 -11.60
N GLY A 257 -8.39 44.96 -12.57
CA GLY A 257 -9.12 46.23 -12.58
C GLY A 257 -9.06 46.98 -13.91
N GLY A 258 -10.13 46.92 -14.68
CA GLY A 258 -10.40 47.88 -15.76
C GLY A 258 -11.30 47.31 -16.84
N GLY A 259 -12.59 47.57 -16.72
CA GLY A 259 -13.63 46.97 -17.56
C GLY A 259 -13.55 47.27 -19.07
N MET A 260 -14.26 46.45 -19.84
CA MET A 260 -15.31 46.95 -20.73
C MET A 260 -16.20 45.76 -21.09
N TYR A 261 -17.49 45.90 -20.78
CA TYR A 261 -18.54 45.20 -21.51
C TYR A 261 -18.55 45.78 -22.93
N ASP A 262 -18.78 44.92 -23.92
CA ASP A 262 -19.86 45.05 -24.91
C ASP A 262 -19.46 44.75 -26.37
N GLU A 263 -20.39 44.04 -27.01
CA GLU A 263 -20.72 43.98 -28.44
C GLU A 263 -19.68 43.56 -29.51
N GLY A 264 -19.87 42.31 -29.98
CA GLY A 264 -20.21 42.06 -31.40
C GLY A 264 -19.08 42.01 -32.43
N MET A 265 -18.93 40.88 -33.11
CA MET A 265 -19.02 40.75 -34.58
C MET A 265 -18.85 39.29 -35.01
N MET A 266 -19.91 38.78 -35.65
CA MET A 266 -20.03 37.73 -36.68
C MET A 266 -19.19 36.44 -36.57
#